data_AF-A0A7X3PZL4-F1
#
_entry.id   AF-A0A7X3PZL4-F1
#
_cell.length_a   1.000
_cell.length_b   1.000
_cell.length_c   1.000
_cell.angle_alpha   90.00
_cell.angle_beta   90.00
_cell.angle_gamma   90.00
#
_symmetry.space_group_name_H-M   'P 1'
#
loop_
_entity.id
_entity.type
_entity.pdbx_description
1 polymer ?
#
loop_
_entity_poly.entity_id
_entity_poly.type
_entity_poly.pdbx_seq_one_letter_code
_entity_poly.pdbx_strand_id
1 'polypeptide(L)'
;LRWSDDVSYGALFHDSEVQFSRYHFEVADITMIRTTFDACEAECRTLLEKGLVLPAYDYCMKSSHLFNVLDARGALSVAERTGYIGRVRGLARGCADAYVERRKHLGFPLLAGAGAR
;
A
#
# COMPACT_ATOMS: atom_id res chain seq x y z
N LEU A 1 15.02 24.12 4.66
CA LEU A 1 14.46 23.62 5.94
C LEU A 1 15.60 23.03 6.78
N ARG A 2 15.73 23.44 8.04
CA ARG A 2 16.67 22.81 9.00
C ARG A 2 15.99 21.57 9.59
N TRP A 3 16.68 20.44 9.60
CA TRP A 3 16.21 19.20 10.21
C TRP A 3 16.59 19.15 11.70
N SER A 4 17.84 19.51 11.99
CA SER A 4 18.37 19.75 13.33
C SER A 4 19.25 20.99 13.31
N ASP A 5 20.00 21.22 14.39
CA ASP A 5 20.81 22.43 14.47
C ASP A 5 21.93 22.48 13.42
N ASP A 6 22.57 21.35 13.14
CA ASP A 6 23.72 21.26 12.23
C ASP A 6 23.40 20.56 10.89
N VAL A 7 22.16 20.05 10.73
CA VAL A 7 21.78 19.27 9.53
C VAL A 7 20.58 19.89 8.83
N SER A 8 20.71 20.09 7.52
CA SER A 8 19.60 20.52 6.67
C SER A 8 18.80 19.32 6.16
N TYR A 9 17.51 19.52 5.87
CA TYR A 9 16.67 18.48 5.23
C TYR A 9 17.28 18.01 3.90
N GLY A 10 17.80 18.94 3.09
CA GLY A 10 18.43 18.61 1.81
C GLY A 10 19.65 17.71 1.97
N ALA A 11 20.46 17.91 3.02
CA ALA A 11 21.61 17.05 3.28
C ALA A 11 21.22 15.59 3.57
N LEU A 12 20.01 15.35 4.08
CA LEU A 12 19.52 13.98 4.36
C LEU A 12 18.77 13.37 3.18
N PHE A 13 17.92 14.14 2.50
CA PHE A 13 16.93 13.58 1.58
C PHE A 13 17.18 13.90 0.10
N HIS A 14 17.97 14.91 -0.24
CA HIS A 14 18.10 15.35 -1.64
C HIS A 14 18.58 14.22 -2.56
N ASP A 15 19.63 13.51 -2.17
CA ASP A 15 20.15 12.39 -2.95
C ASP A 15 19.09 11.28 -3.12
N SER A 16 18.39 10.94 -2.03
CA SER A 16 17.29 9.96 -2.10
C SER A 16 16.15 10.41 -3.01
N GLU A 17 15.77 11.69 -2.99
CA GLU A 17 14.72 12.25 -3.85
C GLU A 17 15.12 12.19 -5.33
N VAL A 18 16.39 12.49 -5.66
CA VAL A 18 16.92 12.38 -7.02
C VAL A 18 16.86 10.93 -7.50
N GLN A 19 17.35 9.99 -6.69
CA GLN A 19 17.36 8.57 -7.05
C GLN A 19 15.95 8.00 -7.19
N PHE A 20 15.05 8.27 -6.25
CA PHE A 20 13.67 7.79 -6.32
C PHE A 20 12.89 8.45 -7.44
N SER A 21 13.10 9.73 -7.75
CA SER A 21 12.45 10.36 -8.90
C SER A 21 12.87 9.69 -10.20
N ARG A 22 14.18 9.49 -10.41
CA ARG A 22 14.70 8.77 -11.58
C ARG A 22 14.14 7.35 -11.68
N TYR A 23 14.05 6.63 -10.56
CA TYR A 23 13.43 5.32 -10.54
C TYR A 23 11.96 5.36 -10.97
N HIS A 24 11.13 6.18 -10.31
CA HIS A 24 9.68 6.22 -10.52
C HIS A 24 9.26 6.78 -11.87
N PHE A 25 10.04 7.70 -12.48
CA PHE A 25 9.65 8.32 -13.74
C PHE A 25 10.33 7.69 -14.96
N GLU A 26 11.54 7.14 -14.81
CA GLU A 26 12.35 6.73 -15.96
C GLU A 26 12.73 5.24 -15.94
N VAL A 27 13.20 4.73 -14.80
CA VAL A 27 13.96 3.46 -14.77
C VAL A 27 13.13 2.24 -14.38
N ALA A 28 12.07 2.39 -13.58
CA ALA A 28 11.33 1.24 -13.06
C ALA A 28 10.82 0.32 -14.19
N ASP A 29 11.06 -0.99 -14.03
CA ASP A 29 10.66 -2.02 -14.98
C ASP A 29 9.16 -2.30 -14.87
N ILE A 30 8.41 -1.84 -15.87
CA ILE A 30 6.96 -1.92 -15.93
C ILE A 30 6.48 -3.38 -15.91
N THR A 31 7.17 -4.29 -16.59
CA THR A 31 6.77 -5.69 -16.68
C THR A 31 6.90 -6.38 -15.33
N MET A 32 8.07 -6.23 -14.69
CA MET A 32 8.32 -6.78 -13.36
C MET A 32 7.33 -6.23 -12.33
N ILE A 33 7.08 -4.92 -12.33
CA ILE A 33 6.16 -4.30 -11.37
C ILE A 33 4.72 -4.77 -11.59
N ARG A 34 4.25 -4.94 -12.83
CA ARG A 34 2.92 -5.49 -13.12
C ARG A 34 2.78 -6.92 -12.60
N THR A 35 3.75 -7.79 -12.91
CA THR A 35 3.75 -9.18 -12.42
C THR A 35 3.76 -9.22 -10.89
N THR A 36 4.53 -8.35 -10.25
CA THR A 36 4.60 -8.27 -8.79
C THR A 36 3.30 -7.75 -8.19
N PHE A 37 2.63 -6.79 -8.85
CA PHE A 37 1.31 -6.32 -8.43
C PHE A 37 0.30 -7.47 -8.42
N ASP A 38 0.24 -8.25 -9.50
CA ASP A 38 -0.68 -9.37 -9.65
C ASP A 38 -0.41 -10.45 -8.59
N ALA A 39 0.86 -10.76 -8.33
CA ALA A 39 1.26 -11.69 -7.28
C ALA A 39 0.87 -11.20 -5.88
N CYS A 40 1.08 -9.90 -5.59
CA CYS A 40 0.69 -9.33 -4.29
C CYS A 40 -0.83 -9.31 -4.11
N GLU A 41 -1.59 -9.01 -5.17
CA GLU A 41 -3.05 -9.06 -5.12
C GLU A 41 -3.54 -10.48 -4.84
N ALA A 42 -2.99 -11.48 -5.54
CA ALA A 42 -3.35 -12.88 -5.35
C ALA A 42 -3.06 -13.34 -3.90
N GLU A 43 -1.88 -13.05 -3.39
CA GLU A 43 -1.49 -13.41 -2.02
C GLU A 43 -2.38 -12.71 -0.98
N CYS A 44 -2.71 -11.43 -1.18
CA CYS A 44 -3.66 -10.72 -0.31
C CYS A 44 -5.00 -11.46 -0.23
N ARG A 45 -5.55 -11.91 -1.37
CA ARG A 45 -6.83 -12.64 -1.41
C ARG A 45 -6.73 -14.00 -0.72
N THR A 46 -5.67 -14.77 -0.99
CA THR A 46 -5.44 -16.05 -0.33
C THR A 46 -5.29 -15.92 1.18
N LEU A 47 -4.62 -14.87 1.67
CA LEU A 47 -4.49 -14.62 3.11
C LEU A 47 -5.82 -14.22 3.76
N LEU A 48 -6.68 -13.48 3.05
CA LEU A 48 -8.04 -13.17 3.52
C LEU A 48 -8.88 -14.43 3.66
N GLU A 49 -8.83 -15.34 2.68
CA GLU A 49 -9.52 -16.64 2.73
C GLU A 49 -9.07 -17.49 3.92
N LYS A 50 -7.80 -17.36 4.33
CA LYS A 50 -7.22 -18.03 5.50
C LYS A 50 -7.47 -17.31 6.83
N GLY A 51 -8.16 -16.16 6.82
CA GLY A 51 -8.39 -15.34 8.01
C GLY A 51 -7.13 -14.65 8.57
N LEU A 52 -6.04 -14.60 7.78
CA LEU A 52 -4.78 -13.96 8.13
C LEU A 52 -4.80 -12.47 7.75
N VAL A 53 -5.64 -11.71 8.47
CA VAL A 53 -6.00 -10.33 8.09
C VAL A 53 -4.82 -9.35 8.09
N LEU A 54 -3.94 -9.39 9.10
CA LEU A 54 -2.83 -8.44 9.19
C LEU A 54 -1.80 -8.66 8.07
N PRO A 55 -1.35 -9.91 7.80
CA PRO A 55 -0.53 -10.18 6.62
C PRO A 55 -1.22 -9.83 5.30
N ALA A 56 -2.53 -10.08 5.17
CA ALA A 56 -3.27 -9.68 3.97
C ALA A 56 -3.20 -8.17 3.74
N TYR A 57 -3.33 -7.38 4.81
CA TYR A 57 -3.24 -5.92 4.72
C TYR A 57 -1.84 -5.44 4.28
N ASP A 58 -0.76 -6.11 4.70
CA ASP A 58 0.59 -5.80 4.19
C ASP A 58 0.67 -5.99 2.66
N TYR A 59 0.06 -7.05 2.13
CA TYR A 59 0.01 -7.28 0.69
C TYR A 59 -0.90 -6.28 -0.04
N CYS A 60 -2.01 -5.85 0.58
CA CYS A 60 -2.81 -4.73 0.07
C CYS A 60 -1.97 -3.45 -0.06
N MET A 61 -1.15 -3.13 0.94
CA MET A 61 -0.27 -1.96 0.91
C MET A 61 0.81 -2.08 -0.17
N LYS A 62 1.40 -3.27 -0.34
CA LYS A 62 2.35 -3.55 -1.44
C LYS A 62 1.70 -3.34 -2.81
N SER A 63 0.50 -3.88 -3.03
CA SER A 63 -0.25 -3.66 -4.27
C SER A 63 -0.52 -2.17 -4.50
N SER A 64 -0.94 -1.43 -3.47
CA SER A 64 -1.17 0.02 -3.57
C SER A 64 0.11 0.78 -3.96
N HIS A 65 1.25 0.42 -3.38
CA HIS A 65 2.53 1.03 -3.72
C HIS A 65 2.94 0.74 -5.16
N LEU A 66 2.86 -0.52 -5.61
CA LEU A 66 3.21 -0.91 -6.97
C LEU A 66 2.31 -0.24 -8.02
N PHE A 67 1.03 -0.06 -7.71
CA PHE A 67 0.13 0.76 -8.53
C PHE A 67 0.66 2.19 -8.69
N ASN A 68 1.07 2.84 -7.60
CA ASN A 68 1.62 4.21 -7.68
C ASN A 68 2.90 4.27 -8.51
N VAL A 69 3.76 3.24 -8.46
CA VAL A 69 4.95 3.17 -9.31
C VAL A 69 4.57 3.07 -10.79
N LEU A 70 3.63 2.20 -11.15
CA LEU A 70 3.12 2.09 -12.53
C LEU A 70 2.50 3.39 -13.01
N ASP A 71 1.79 4.06 -12.12
CA ASP A 71 1.13 5.32 -12.42
C ASP A 71 2.12 6.46 -12.67
N ALA A 72 3.15 6.58 -11.81
CA ALA A 72 4.23 7.55 -11.96
C ALA A 72 5.05 7.30 -13.23
N ARG A 73 5.27 6.03 -13.61
CA ARG A 73 5.93 5.66 -14.87
C ARG A 73 5.12 6.02 -16.12
N GLY A 74 3.86 6.46 -15.98
CA GLY A 74 2.96 6.70 -17.10
C GLY A 74 2.59 5.42 -17.85
N ALA A 75 2.69 4.26 -17.19
CA ALA A 75 2.48 2.96 -17.80
C ALA A 75 1.00 2.59 -17.96
N LEU A 76 0.08 3.36 -17.34
CA LEU A 76 -1.35 3.07 -17.31
C LEU A 76 -2.13 4.10 -18.11
N SER A 77 -3.00 3.63 -19.01
CA SER A 77 -4.07 4.45 -19.59
C SER A 77 -5.08 4.85 -18.52
N VAL A 78 -5.94 5.84 -18.83
CA VAL A 78 -7.02 6.29 -17.92
C VAL A 78 -7.95 5.13 -17.52
N ALA A 79 -8.28 4.25 -18.47
CA ALA A 79 -9.11 3.08 -18.22
C ALA A 79 -8.40 2.07 -17.31
N GLU A 80 -7.12 1.76 -17.59
CA GLU A 80 -6.33 0.87 -16.74
C GLU A 80 -6.18 1.44 -15.32
N ARG A 81 -5.83 2.73 -15.17
CA ARG A 81 -5.72 3.39 -13.87
C ARG A 81 -7.00 3.20 -13.04
N THR A 82 -8.17 3.39 -13.64
CA THR A 82 -9.46 3.18 -12.96
C THR A 82 -9.64 1.72 -12.53
N GLY A 83 -9.23 0.76 -13.37
CA GLY A 83 -9.24 -0.67 -13.04
C GLY A 83 -8.33 -1.03 -11.86
N TYR A 84 -7.09 -0.53 -11.84
CA TYR A 84 -6.16 -0.76 -10.73
C TYR A 84 -6.67 -0.14 -9.42
N ILE A 85 -7.22 1.08 -9.46
CA ILE A 85 -7.86 1.70 -8.28
C ILE A 85 -9.00 0.82 -7.75
N GLY A 86 -9.83 0.26 -8.65
CA GLY A 86 -10.89 -0.68 -8.28
C GLY A 86 -10.36 -1.93 -7.58
N ARG A 87 -9.29 -2.53 -8.11
CA ARG A 87 -8.62 -3.72 -7.54
C ARG A 87 -8.08 -3.44 -6.13
N VAL A 88 -7.28 -2.39 -5.96
CA VAL A 88 -6.71 -2.01 -4.65
C VAL A 88 -7.81 -1.68 -3.64
N ARG A 89 -8.86 -0.96 -4.06
CA ARG A 89 -10.02 -0.69 -3.20
C ARG A 89 -10.73 -1.97 -2.76
N GLY A 90 -10.86 -2.95 -3.66
CA GLY A 90 -11.42 -4.26 -3.32
C GLY A 90 -10.63 -4.98 -2.23
N LEU A 91 -9.30 -4.99 -2.34
CA LEU A 91 -8.41 -5.56 -1.32
C LEU A 91 -8.55 -4.85 0.03
N ALA A 92 -8.49 -3.52 0.03
CA ALA A 92 -8.59 -2.72 1.23
C ALA A 92 -9.92 -2.93 1.96
N ARG A 93 -11.02 -2.99 1.21
CA ARG A 93 -12.35 -3.31 1.74
C ARG A 93 -12.38 -4.71 2.36
N GLY A 94 -11.88 -5.73 1.65
CA GLY A 94 -11.81 -7.09 2.18
C GLY A 94 -11.01 -7.18 3.48
N CYS A 95 -9.88 -6.47 3.56
CA CYS A 95 -9.08 -6.39 4.78
C CYS A 95 -9.83 -5.71 5.93
N ALA A 96 -10.53 -4.60 5.65
CA ALA A 96 -11.30 -3.87 6.66
C ALA A 96 -12.47 -4.71 7.20
N ASP A 97 -13.26 -5.33 6.31
CA ASP A 97 -14.39 -6.18 6.67
C ASP A 97 -13.91 -7.37 7.53
N ALA A 98 -12.84 -8.06 7.09
CA ALA A 98 -12.26 -9.18 7.84
C ALA A 98 -11.66 -8.75 9.19
N TYR A 99 -11.08 -7.54 9.27
CA TYR A 99 -10.59 -7.01 10.53
C TYR A 99 -11.72 -6.76 11.51
N VAL A 100 -12.81 -6.12 11.07
CA VAL A 100 -13.99 -5.87 11.91
C VAL A 100 -14.59 -7.17 12.45
N GLU A 101 -14.76 -8.19 11.60
CA GLU A 101 -15.24 -9.50 12.05
C GLU A 101 -14.27 -10.15 13.05
N ARG A 102 -12.96 -10.07 12.84
CA ARG A 102 -11.97 -10.52 13.84
C ARG A 102 -12.11 -9.76 15.17
N ARG A 103 -12.33 -8.44 15.13
CA ARG A 103 -12.55 -7.63 16.34
C ARG A 103 -13.81 -8.05 17.07
N LYS A 104 -14.88 -8.36 16.33
CA LYS A 104 -16.15 -8.85 16.87
C LYS A 104 -15.98 -10.21 17.56
N HIS A 105 -15.26 -11.15 16.95
CA HIS A 105 -14.94 -12.44 17.58
C HIS A 105 -14.16 -12.30 18.88
N LEU A 106 -13.32 -11.27 19.00
CA LEU A 106 -12.58 -10.97 20.23
C LEU A 106 -13.41 -10.19 21.27
N GLY A 107 -14.67 -9.84 20.98
CA GLY A 107 -15.51 -9.03 21.87
C GLY A 107 -15.16 -7.53 21.87
N PHE A 108 -14.61 -7.01 20.77
CA PHE A 108 -14.20 -5.61 20.60
C PHE A 108 -13.34 -5.04 21.76
N PRO A 109 -12.21 -5.66 22.14
CA PRO A 109 -11.51 -5.28 23.37
C PRO A 109 -10.84 -3.89 23.33
N LEU A 110 -10.78 -3.24 22.15
CA LEU A 110 -10.30 -1.86 22.01
C LEU A 110 -11.40 -0.80 22.18
N LEU A 111 -12.67 -1.20 22.18
CA LEU A 111 -13.80 -0.30 22.44
C LEU A 111 -14.17 -0.25 23.93
N ALA A 112 -13.71 -1.21 24.73
CA ALA A 112 -14.03 -1.33 26.15
C ALA A 112 -13.60 -0.12 27.01
N GLY A 113 -12.70 0.75 26.52
CA GLY A 113 -12.29 2.00 27.18
C GLY A 113 -12.70 3.28 26.44
N ALA A 114 -13.34 3.19 25.27
CA ALA A 114 -13.67 4.35 24.44
C ALA A 114 -14.94 5.09 24.88
N GLY A 115 -15.77 4.47 25.74
CA GLY A 115 -16.95 5.09 26.36
C GLY A 115 -16.72 5.65 27.77
N ALA A 116 -15.46 5.70 28.24
CA ALA A 116 -15.09 6.19 29.58
C ALA A 116 -14.46 7.60 29.55
N ARG A 117 -14.71 8.39 28.51
CA ARG A 117 -14.32 9.80 28.42
C ARG A 117 -15.49 10.66 27.97
#